data_AF-A0A7W1TGC1-F1
#
_entry.id   AF-A0A7W1TGC1-F1
#
_cell.length_a   1.000
_cell.length_b   1.000
_cell.length_c   1.000
_cell.angle_alpha   90.00
_cell.angle_beta   90.00
_cell.angle_gamma   90.00
#
_symmetry.space_group_name_H-M   'P 1'
#
loop_
_entity.id
_entity.type
_entity.pdbx_description
1 polymer ?
#
loop_
_entity_poly.entity_id
_entity_poly.type
_entity_poly.pdbx_seq_one_letter_code
_entity_poly.pdbx_strand_id
1 'polypeptide(L)'
;VWLGDLAAAHVEETGAFGVVWPWQKDRNLDGSPLRLGGVRYDHGLTVHSQAFLTWKTAGAYERLRATVGIADLVADQGDCATSVLADGKTVWKRDSIKGGEKPQLLDLDLTGVQILELHVDYGARYDIGDHLVLADAYLIKGH
;
A
#
# COMPACT_ATOMS: atom_id res chain seq x y z
N VAL A 1 0.03 -5.35 15.00
CA VAL A 1 -0.23 -6.47 14.06
C VAL A 1 0.19 -5.99 12.69
N TRP A 2 1.05 -6.70 11.97
CA TRP A 2 1.45 -6.26 10.64
C TRP A 2 0.26 -6.35 9.69
N LEU A 3 0.05 -5.34 8.84
CA LEU A 3 -1.04 -5.33 7.88
C LEU A 3 -0.91 -6.51 6.90
N GLY A 4 0.33 -6.82 6.49
CA GLY A 4 0.63 -7.98 5.63
C GLY A 4 0.43 -9.35 6.30
N ASP A 5 0.26 -9.42 7.63
CA ASP A 5 -0.14 -10.65 8.32
C ASP A 5 -1.66 -10.88 8.28
N LEU A 6 -2.45 -9.84 8.02
CA LEU A 6 -3.89 -9.98 7.87
C LEU A 6 -4.23 -10.51 6.49
N ALA A 7 -5.08 -11.54 6.46
CA ALA A 7 -5.69 -11.99 5.23
C ALA A 7 -6.54 -10.85 4.64
N ALA A 8 -6.20 -10.41 3.43
CA ALA A 8 -7.07 -9.56 2.65
C ALA A 8 -8.35 -10.33 2.33
N ALA A 9 -9.50 -9.77 2.70
CA ALA A 9 -10.82 -10.36 2.46
C ALA A 9 -11.20 -10.28 0.97
N HIS A 10 -10.65 -9.30 0.26
CA HIS A 10 -10.80 -9.14 -1.19
C HIS A 10 -9.51 -8.56 -1.77
N VAL A 11 -9.13 -9.05 -2.95
CA VAL A 11 -7.98 -8.59 -3.72
C VAL A 11 -8.41 -8.60 -5.19
N GLU A 12 -8.34 -7.44 -5.83
CA GLU A 12 -8.50 -7.27 -7.27
C GLU A 12 -7.22 -6.61 -7.81
N GLU A 13 -6.57 -7.28 -8.75
CA GLU A 13 -5.29 -6.85 -9.34
C GLU A 13 -5.35 -7.11 -10.84
N THR A 14 -5.25 -6.04 -11.62
CA THR A 14 -5.47 -6.10 -13.07
C THR A 14 -4.19 -5.87 -13.86
N GLY A 15 -3.42 -4.85 -13.47
CA GLY A 15 -2.25 -4.36 -14.22
C GLY A 15 -2.59 -3.89 -15.65
N ALA A 16 -1.64 -3.25 -16.34
CA ALA A 16 -1.84 -2.90 -17.73
C ALA A 16 -1.56 -4.11 -18.65
N PHE A 17 -2.18 -4.09 -19.83
CA PHE A 17 -1.95 -5.06 -20.91
C PHE A 17 -2.17 -6.55 -20.52
N GLY A 18 -2.94 -6.81 -19.46
CA GLY A 18 -3.26 -8.15 -18.99
C GLY A 18 -2.16 -8.84 -18.18
N VAL A 19 -1.13 -8.09 -17.75
CA VAL A 19 -0.08 -8.61 -16.87
C VAL A 19 -0.42 -8.25 -15.42
N VAL A 20 -0.77 -9.25 -14.63
CA VAL A 20 -1.06 -9.09 -13.21
C VAL A 20 0.21 -9.32 -12.40
N TRP A 21 0.51 -8.39 -11.50
CA TRP A 21 1.59 -8.51 -10.52
C TRP A 21 1.00 -8.64 -9.12
N PRO A 22 0.90 -9.87 -8.58
CA PRO A 22 0.31 -10.06 -7.26
C PRO A 22 1.11 -9.33 -6.18
N TRP A 23 0.42 -8.65 -5.28
CA TRP A 23 1.01 -7.95 -4.16
C TRP A 23 1.90 -8.89 -3.36
N GLN A 24 2.96 -8.31 -2.80
CA GLN A 24 3.95 -9.06 -2.06
C GLN A 24 4.03 -8.57 -0.62
N LYS A 25 4.17 -9.54 0.28
CA LYS A 25 4.44 -9.32 1.70
C LYS A 25 5.94 -9.34 1.94
N ASP A 26 6.45 -8.31 2.62
CA ASP A 26 7.82 -8.20 3.14
C ASP A 26 8.92 -8.26 2.05
N ARG A 27 8.57 -8.00 0.79
CA ARG A 27 9.47 -8.02 -0.37
C ARG A 27 8.91 -7.21 -1.54
N ASN A 28 9.75 -6.91 -2.53
CA ASN A 28 9.33 -6.33 -3.81
C ASN A 28 8.61 -7.38 -4.68
N LEU A 29 7.96 -6.90 -5.75
CA LEU A 29 7.23 -7.75 -6.71
C LEU A 29 8.13 -8.77 -7.45
N ASP A 30 9.43 -8.48 -7.58
CA ASP A 30 10.44 -9.40 -8.15
C ASP A 30 11.03 -10.37 -7.12
N GLY A 31 10.59 -10.29 -5.86
CA GLY A 31 11.07 -11.09 -4.74
C GLY A 31 12.32 -10.54 -4.03
N SER A 32 12.89 -9.42 -4.49
CA SER A 32 14.02 -8.75 -3.84
C SER A 32 13.62 -8.09 -2.50
N PRO A 33 14.58 -7.76 -1.63
CA PRO A 33 14.28 -7.12 -0.34
C PRO A 33 13.53 -5.79 -0.49
N LEU A 34 12.58 -5.55 0.40
CA LEU A 34 11.82 -4.30 0.45
C LEU A 34 12.74 -3.12 0.78
N ARG A 35 12.78 -2.11 -0.10
CA ARG A 35 13.57 -0.89 0.08
C ARG A 35 12.78 0.33 -0.33
N LEU A 36 12.83 1.36 0.52
CA LEU A 36 12.11 2.60 0.34
C LEU A 36 12.94 3.77 0.89
N GLY A 37 13.25 4.76 0.05
CA GLY A 37 14.03 5.94 0.43
C GLY A 37 15.46 5.60 0.87
N GLY A 38 16.06 4.57 0.29
CA GLY A 38 17.40 4.07 0.63
C GLY A 38 17.45 3.19 1.88
N VAL A 39 16.32 2.99 2.57
CA VAL A 39 16.22 2.18 3.79
C VAL A 39 15.63 0.82 3.45
N ARG A 40 16.23 -0.25 3.99
CA ARG A 40 15.67 -1.60 3.92
C ARG A 40 14.66 -1.79 5.05
N TYR A 41 13.53 -2.40 4.71
CA TYR A 41 12.48 -2.79 5.66
C TYR A 41 12.32 -4.31 5.66
N ASP A 42 12.09 -4.88 6.83
CA ASP A 42 11.80 -6.32 6.97
C ASP A 42 10.29 -6.61 6.94
N HIS A 43 9.45 -5.58 7.12
CA HIS A 43 8.00 -5.70 7.08
C HIS A 43 7.35 -4.67 6.15
N GLY A 44 6.30 -5.09 5.45
CA GLY A 44 5.48 -4.20 4.63
C GLY A 44 4.73 -4.90 3.51
N LEU A 45 4.11 -4.09 2.67
CA LEU A 45 3.43 -4.54 1.45
C LEU A 45 4.04 -3.83 0.24
N THR A 46 4.19 -4.55 -0.86
CA THR A 46 4.42 -3.98 -2.20
C THR A 46 3.22 -4.30 -3.08
N VAL A 47 2.64 -3.28 -3.71
CA VAL A 47 1.43 -3.38 -4.52
C VAL A 47 1.69 -2.72 -5.87
N HIS A 48 1.32 -3.39 -6.95
CA HIS A 48 1.34 -2.83 -8.31
C HIS A 48 0.01 -2.16 -8.63
N SER A 49 -0.01 -1.02 -9.32
CA SER A 49 -1.26 -0.47 -9.87
C SER A 49 -1.75 -1.29 -11.08
N GLN A 50 -3.02 -1.39 -11.40
CA GLN A 50 -4.21 -1.00 -10.67
C GLN A 50 -4.63 -2.14 -9.73
N ALA A 51 -4.81 -1.83 -8.44
CA ALA A 51 -5.13 -2.81 -7.41
C ALA A 51 -6.09 -2.27 -6.33
N PHE A 52 -6.93 -3.16 -5.82
CA PHE A 52 -7.87 -2.93 -4.73
C PHE A 52 -7.72 -4.05 -3.70
N LEU A 53 -7.30 -3.70 -2.48
CA LEU A 53 -7.15 -4.64 -1.37
C LEU A 53 -8.08 -4.22 -0.23
N THR A 54 -8.81 -5.18 0.33
CA THR A 54 -9.75 -4.95 1.42
C THR A 54 -9.44 -5.85 2.60
N TRP A 55 -9.44 -5.30 3.82
CA TRP A 55 -9.32 -6.04 5.08
C TRP A 55 -10.55 -5.82 5.96
N LYS A 56 -11.05 -6.90 6.57
CA LYS A 56 -12.08 -6.81 7.62
C LYS A 56 -11.39 -6.56 8.95
N THR A 57 -11.46 -5.32 9.45
CA THR A 57 -10.89 -4.92 10.75
C THR A 57 -11.83 -5.22 11.90
N ALA A 58 -13.14 -5.31 11.64
CA ALA A 58 -14.18 -5.65 12.63
C ALA A 58 -14.11 -4.79 13.93
N GLY A 59 -13.69 -3.53 13.82
CA GLY A 59 -13.49 -2.63 14.96
C GLY A 59 -12.34 -2.99 15.91
N ALA A 60 -11.49 -3.97 15.56
CA ALA A 60 -10.45 -4.48 16.47
C ALA A 60 -9.21 -3.57 16.57
N TYR A 61 -9.09 -2.57 15.71
CA TYR A 61 -7.92 -1.70 15.59
C TYR A 61 -8.32 -0.24 15.71
N GLU A 62 -7.44 0.58 16.28
CA GLU A 62 -7.64 2.02 16.46
C GLU A 62 -6.70 2.87 15.59
N ARG A 63 -5.63 2.26 15.04
CA ARG A 63 -4.66 2.98 14.23
C ARG A 63 -4.05 2.12 13.14
N LEU A 64 -3.80 2.71 11.98
CA LEU A 64 -2.88 2.20 10.95
C LEU A 64 -1.69 3.14 10.83
N ARG A 65 -0.49 2.58 10.84
CA ARG A 65 0.76 3.29 10.55
C ARG A 65 1.52 2.60 9.45
N ALA A 66 2.13 3.38 8.56
CA ALA A 66 3.05 2.90 7.53
C ALA A 66 3.96 4.04 7.04
N THR A 67 5.07 3.69 6.41
CA THR A 67 5.84 4.61 5.56
C THR A 67 5.51 4.29 4.10
N VAL A 68 5.04 5.28 3.34
CA VAL A 68 4.49 5.09 2.01
C VAL A 68 5.36 5.77 0.96
N GLY A 69 5.59 5.09 -0.16
CA GLY A 69 6.24 5.65 -1.35
C GLY A 69 6.44 4.61 -2.44
N ILE A 70 7.15 4.95 -3.50
CA ILE A 70 7.50 4.02 -4.58
C ILE A 70 8.78 3.26 -4.21
N ALA A 71 8.79 1.95 -4.48
CA ALA A 71 9.94 1.09 -4.22
C ALA A 71 11.22 1.61 -4.89
N ASP A 72 12.35 1.53 -4.18
CA ASP A 72 13.66 1.98 -4.69
C ASP A 72 14.06 1.24 -5.98
N LEU A 73 13.54 0.02 -6.19
CA LEU A 73 13.76 -0.81 -7.37
C LEU A 73 13.35 -0.12 -8.68
N VAL A 74 12.31 0.72 -8.64
CA VAL A 74 11.68 1.35 -9.80
C VAL A 74 11.58 2.87 -9.64
N ALA A 75 12.38 3.43 -8.73
CA ALA A 75 12.22 4.77 -8.17
C ALA A 75 11.95 5.86 -9.22
N ASP A 76 12.77 6.02 -10.25
CA ASP A 76 12.58 7.12 -11.20
C ASP A 76 11.39 6.94 -12.17
N GLN A 77 10.73 5.78 -12.16
CA GLN A 77 9.68 5.41 -13.10
C GLN A 77 8.27 5.35 -12.49
N GLY A 78 8.12 5.00 -11.21
CA GLY A 78 6.79 4.90 -10.61
C GLY A 78 6.07 6.23 -10.43
N ASP A 79 4.76 6.22 -10.68
CA ASP A 79 3.82 7.28 -10.33
C ASP A 79 2.42 6.68 -10.22
N CYS A 80 1.92 6.50 -9.00
CA CYS A 80 0.57 5.98 -8.78
C CYS A 80 -0.29 6.96 -7.98
N ALA A 81 -1.59 6.97 -8.27
CA ALA A 81 -2.59 7.55 -7.38
C ALA A 81 -2.94 6.53 -6.30
N THR A 82 -3.09 6.98 -5.05
CA THR A 82 -3.35 6.05 -3.95
C THR A 82 -4.36 6.65 -2.98
N SER A 83 -5.29 5.82 -2.52
CA SER A 83 -6.20 6.19 -1.45
C SER A 83 -6.40 5.06 -0.46
N VAL A 84 -6.62 5.44 0.79
CA VAL A 84 -7.05 4.54 1.85
C VAL A 84 -8.46 4.94 2.25
N LEU A 85 -9.36 3.97 2.30
CA LEU A 85 -10.73 4.16 2.72
C LEU A 85 -10.99 3.39 4.02
N ALA A 86 -11.84 3.96 4.85
CA ALA A 86 -12.38 3.33 6.05
C ALA A 86 -13.90 3.31 5.91
N ASP A 87 -14.49 2.12 5.89
CA ASP A 87 -15.92 1.89 5.67
C ASP A 87 -16.46 2.62 4.41
N GLY A 88 -15.73 2.53 3.29
CA GLY A 88 -16.09 3.19 2.03
C GLY A 88 -15.85 4.71 1.99
N LYS A 89 -15.35 5.32 3.07
CA LYS A 89 -15.01 6.75 3.10
C LYS A 89 -13.49 6.94 2.94
N THR A 90 -13.07 7.72 1.96
CA THR A 90 -11.67 8.12 1.82
C THR A 90 -11.19 8.88 3.07
N VAL A 91 -10.20 8.31 3.76
CA VAL A 91 -9.56 8.90 4.95
C VAL A 91 -8.16 9.43 4.63
N TRP A 92 -7.56 8.96 3.53
CA TRP A 92 -6.31 9.48 3.01
C TRP A 92 -6.27 9.31 1.50
N LYS A 93 -5.71 10.31 0.80
CA LYS A 93 -5.58 10.30 -0.65
C LYS A 93 -4.34 11.05 -1.09
N ARG A 94 -3.71 10.52 -2.12
CA ARG A 94 -2.67 11.16 -2.92
C ARG A 94 -3.02 10.97 -4.38
N ASP A 95 -3.16 12.07 -5.10
CA ASP A 95 -3.40 12.02 -6.56
C ASP A 95 -2.16 11.55 -7.33
N SER A 96 -0.98 11.65 -6.70
CA SER A 96 0.29 11.16 -7.24
C SER A 96 1.30 10.95 -6.10
N ILE A 97 1.96 9.79 -6.14
CA ILE A 97 3.12 9.43 -5.34
C ILE A 97 4.19 9.01 -6.35
N LYS A 98 5.18 9.90 -6.54
CA LYS A 98 6.23 9.68 -7.53
C LYS A 98 7.43 9.05 -6.88
N GLY A 99 8.10 8.14 -7.57
CA GLY A 99 9.35 7.66 -7.04
C GLY A 99 10.46 8.70 -7.18
N GLY A 100 11.45 8.57 -6.30
CA GLY A 100 12.41 9.63 -5.99
C GLY A 100 11.89 10.70 -5.01
N GLU A 101 10.57 10.78 -4.76
CA GLU A 101 10.04 11.59 -3.66
C GLU A 101 10.43 11.00 -2.30
N LYS A 102 10.55 11.86 -1.29
CA LYS A 102 10.77 11.40 0.08
C LYS A 102 9.57 10.57 0.55
N PRO A 103 9.79 9.38 1.14
CA PRO A 103 8.72 8.58 1.71
C PRO A 103 7.91 9.34 2.77
N GLN A 104 6.61 9.06 2.82
CA GLN A 104 5.64 9.78 3.64
C GLN A 104 5.15 8.92 4.79
N LEU A 105 4.97 9.52 5.96
CA LEU A 105 4.35 8.82 7.08
C LEU A 105 2.83 8.83 6.90
N LEU A 106 2.23 7.63 6.92
CA LEU A 106 0.81 7.40 7.02
C LEU A 106 0.48 7.09 8.48
N ASP A 107 -0.45 7.82 9.07
CA ASP A 107 -0.91 7.61 10.44
C ASP A 107 -2.42 7.92 10.51
N LEU A 108 -3.25 6.87 10.43
CA LEU A 108 -4.69 6.97 10.28
C LEU A 108 -5.43 6.42 11.50
N ASP A 109 -6.47 7.13 11.93
CA ASP A 109 -7.41 6.68 12.95
C ASP A 109 -8.34 5.63 12.35
N LEU A 110 -8.41 4.47 13.00
CA LEU A 110 -9.27 3.34 12.63
C LEU A 110 -10.30 3.00 13.72
N THR A 111 -10.48 3.87 14.72
CA THR A 111 -11.42 3.62 15.83
C THR A 111 -12.81 3.29 15.31
N GLY A 112 -13.29 2.08 15.61
CA GLY A 112 -14.60 1.59 15.21
C GLY A 112 -14.73 1.17 13.74
N VAL A 113 -13.67 1.29 12.94
CA VAL A 113 -13.68 0.95 11.51
C VAL A 113 -13.89 -0.55 11.31
N GLN A 114 -14.82 -0.93 10.44
CA GLN A 114 -15.16 -2.33 10.17
C GLN A 114 -14.40 -2.88 8.96
N ILE A 115 -14.14 -2.03 7.97
CA ILE A 115 -13.51 -2.35 6.69
C ILE A 115 -12.44 -1.30 6.39
N LEU A 116 -11.22 -1.77 6.12
CA LEU A 116 -10.11 -0.97 5.62
C LEU A 116 -9.85 -1.33 4.16
N GLU A 117 -9.69 -0.33 3.30
CA GLU A 117 -9.46 -0.53 1.87
C GLU A 117 -8.23 0.26 1.41
N LEU A 118 -7.39 -0.36 0.60
CA LEU A 118 -6.27 0.27 -0.10
C LEU A 118 -6.55 0.22 -1.61
N HIS A 119 -6.64 1.38 -2.23
CA HIS A 119 -6.80 1.51 -3.68
C HIS A 119 -5.51 2.13 -4.25
N VAL A 120 -4.92 1.44 -5.21
CA VAL A 120 -3.74 1.90 -5.97
C VAL A 120 -4.16 1.98 -7.43
N ASP A 121 -4.23 3.18 -7.97
CA ASP A 121 -4.62 3.44 -9.35
C ASP A 121 -3.43 4.00 -10.13
N TYR A 122 -3.52 3.98 -11.46
CA TYR A 122 -2.49 4.53 -12.33
C TYR A 122 -2.26 6.01 -12.05
N GLY A 123 -1.00 6.45 -12.11
CA GLY A 123 -0.68 7.88 -12.20
C GLY A 123 -0.49 8.30 -13.66
N ALA A 124 0.43 9.25 -13.90
CA ALA A 124 0.58 9.86 -15.21
C ALA A 124 1.22 8.94 -16.27
N ARG A 125 1.85 7.84 -15.86
CA ARG A 125 2.63 6.95 -16.73
C ARG A 125 2.04 5.54 -16.87
N TYR A 126 0.72 5.41 -16.75
CA TYR A 126 0.05 4.11 -16.64
C TYR A 126 0.61 3.34 -15.44
N ASP A 127 0.99 2.08 -15.59
CA ASP A 127 1.46 1.20 -14.52
C ASP A 127 2.99 1.06 -14.47
N ILE A 128 3.72 1.84 -15.26
CA ILE A 128 5.17 1.70 -15.42
C ILE A 128 5.85 2.04 -14.09
N GLY A 129 6.38 1.00 -13.42
CA GLY A 129 7.12 1.16 -12.17
C GLY A 129 6.24 1.52 -10.97
N ASP A 130 4.93 1.32 -11.05
CA ASP A 130 3.97 1.65 -9.99
C ASP A 130 4.00 0.65 -8.84
N HIS A 131 5.19 0.43 -8.28
CA HIS A 131 5.40 -0.45 -7.14
C HIS A 131 5.24 0.38 -5.87
N LEU A 132 4.00 0.59 -5.45
CA LEU A 132 3.69 1.26 -4.20
C LEU A 132 4.13 0.36 -3.04
N VAL A 133 4.88 0.94 -2.10
CA VAL A 133 5.30 0.30 -0.86
C VAL A 133 4.59 0.94 0.33
N LEU A 134 4.01 0.11 1.19
CA LEU A 134 3.63 0.44 2.56
C LEU A 134 4.60 -0.28 3.49
N ALA A 135 5.75 0.36 3.78
CA ALA A 135 6.80 -0.16 4.65
C ALA A 135 6.43 0.02 6.13
N ASP A 136 6.81 -0.95 6.97
CA ASP A 136 6.41 -1.03 8.38
C ASP A 136 4.90 -0.78 8.56
N ALA A 137 4.08 -1.38 7.68
CA ALA A 137 2.63 -1.25 7.76
C ALA A 137 2.09 -2.08 8.93
N TYR A 138 1.67 -1.44 10.01
CA TYR A 138 1.09 -2.11 11.18
C TYR A 138 -0.16 -1.43 11.73
N LEU A 139 -0.99 -2.25 12.34
CA LEU A 139 -2.21 -1.90 13.04
C LEU A 139 -2.00 -1.96 14.55
N ILE A 140 -2.53 -0.97 15.25
CA ILE A 140 -2.59 -0.90 16.72
C ILE A 140 -3.98 -1.35 17.16
N LYS A 141 -4.05 -2.31 18.10
CA LYS A 141 -5.32 -2.80 18.63
C LYS A 141 -5.99 -1.73 19.49
N GLY A 142 -7.30 -1.60 19.36
CA GLY A 142 -8.10 -0.78 20.26
C GLY A 142 -8.17 -1.41 21.66
N HIS A 143 -8.41 -0.55 22.65
CA HIS A 143 -8.67 -0.95 24.05
C HIS A 143 -10.10 -1.46 24.26
#